data_AF-A0A835MB06-F1
#
_entry.id   AF-A0A835MB06-F1
#
_cell.length_a   1.000
_cell.length_b   1.000
_cell.length_c   1.000
_cell.angle_alpha   90.00
_cell.angle_beta   90.00
_cell.angle_gamma   90.00
#
_symmetry.space_group_name_H-M   'P 1'
#
loop_
_entity.id
_entity.type
_entity.pdbx_description
1 polymer ?
#
loop_
_entity_poly.entity_id
_entity_poly.type
_entity_poly.pdbx_seq_one_letter_code
_entity_poly.pdbx_strand_id
1 'polypeptide(L)'
;MEGSLNFEEQTREHTNEYADAGLRTLILAYRELDEEEYNKFNTAFTEARNSISADRDAQVDELAETIEKDMILLGATAVEDNLQKGVPECIDKLAQAGIKIWVLTGDKMETAINIGFACSLLRQGMKQIIITLETTEIKTIEKTGDKPAITKAVMSSDIAIAQFRFLERLLLVHGHWCYRRISSMICYFFYKNLMFGFTLFLFEAYASFSGQPAYNDWYMSLYNVFFTSLPVLALGVFDQDVSTRFCL
;
A
#
# COMPACT_ATOMS: atom_id res chain seq x y z
N MET A 1 -30.05 -36.64 22.90
CA MET A 1 -28.79 -35.88 22.75
C MET A 1 -27.84 -36.58 21.76
N GLU A 2 -28.35 -37.07 20.61
CA GLU A 2 -27.51 -37.70 19.55
C GLU A 2 -27.44 -36.86 18.27
N GLY A 3 -28.18 -35.73 18.21
CA GLY A 3 -28.23 -34.89 17.01
C GLY A 3 -27.13 -33.84 16.89
N SER A 4 -26.48 -33.45 17.98
CA SER A 4 -25.51 -32.33 18.01
C SER A 4 -24.11 -32.71 17.48
N LEU A 5 -23.67 -33.96 17.68
CA LEU A 5 -22.33 -34.41 17.28
C LEU A 5 -22.12 -34.47 15.75
N ASN A 6 -23.19 -34.60 14.97
CA ASN A 6 -23.09 -34.80 13.52
C ASN A 6 -22.79 -33.49 12.75
N PHE A 7 -23.01 -32.33 13.37
CA PHE A 7 -22.80 -31.02 12.73
C PHE A 7 -21.41 -30.45 12.97
N GLU A 8 -20.72 -30.88 14.02
CA GLU A 8 -19.36 -30.40 14.33
C GLU A 8 -18.35 -30.83 13.27
N GLU A 9 -18.40 -32.09 12.85
CA GLU A 9 -17.47 -32.62 11.86
C GLU A 9 -17.67 -31.97 10.48
N GLN A 10 -18.93 -31.83 10.04
CA GLN A 10 -19.26 -31.13 8.79
C GLN A 10 -18.87 -29.64 8.83
N THR A 11 -19.13 -28.96 9.96
CA THR A 11 -18.77 -27.54 10.10
C THR A 11 -17.25 -27.35 10.11
N ARG A 12 -16.50 -28.31 10.67
CA ARG A 12 -15.04 -28.32 10.63
C ARG A 12 -14.51 -28.48 9.20
N GLU A 13 -15.09 -29.39 8.41
CA GLU A 13 -14.74 -29.53 7.00
C GLU A 13 -15.01 -28.24 6.21
N HIS A 14 -16.21 -27.66 6.31
CA HIS A 14 -16.52 -26.39 5.64
C HIS A 14 -15.61 -25.24 6.10
N THR A 15 -15.23 -25.20 7.37
CA THR A 15 -14.30 -24.17 7.89
C THR A 15 -12.92 -24.28 7.27
N ASN A 16 -12.43 -25.51 7.06
CA ASN A 16 -11.17 -25.74 6.37
C ASN A 16 -11.27 -25.32 4.89
N GLU A 17 -12.37 -25.65 4.21
CA GLU A 17 -12.61 -25.22 2.83
C GLU A 17 -12.64 -23.69 2.71
N TYR A 18 -13.28 -22.99 3.66
CA TYR A 18 -13.32 -21.54 3.70
C TYR A 18 -11.93 -20.92 3.95
N ALA A 19 -11.13 -21.52 4.83
CA ALA A 19 -9.76 -21.10 5.08
C ALA A 19 -8.86 -21.29 3.85
N ASP A 20 -9.00 -22.43 3.16
CA ASP A 20 -8.30 -22.73 1.91
C ASP A 20 -8.71 -21.75 0.79
N ALA A 21 -9.97 -21.31 0.78
CA ALA A 21 -10.46 -20.26 -0.11
C ALA A 21 -10.05 -18.83 0.32
N GLY A 22 -9.40 -18.66 1.47
CA GLY A 22 -8.95 -17.36 1.99
C GLY A 22 -10.07 -16.47 2.56
N LEU A 23 -11.22 -17.07 2.90
CA LEU A 23 -12.33 -16.38 3.52
C LEU A 23 -12.09 -16.22 5.03
N ARG A 24 -12.46 -15.07 5.58
CA ARG A 24 -12.47 -14.88 7.04
C ARG A 24 -13.66 -15.65 7.61
N THR A 25 -13.35 -16.68 8.39
CA THR A 25 -14.38 -17.57 8.96
C THR A 25 -14.68 -17.19 10.41
N LEU A 26 -15.95 -17.15 10.77
CA LEU A 26 -16.44 -16.95 12.14
C LEU A 26 -17.31 -18.13 12.53
N ILE A 27 -17.07 -18.70 13.71
CA ILE A 27 -17.88 -19.78 14.28
C ILE A 27 -18.91 -19.15 15.23
N LEU A 28 -20.17 -19.54 15.08
CA LEU A 28 -21.28 -19.10 15.90
C LEU A 28 -21.70 -20.24 16.82
N ALA A 29 -21.70 -19.96 18.12
CA ALA A 29 -22.20 -20.87 19.14
C ALA A 29 -23.06 -20.08 20.13
N TYR A 30 -23.98 -20.76 20.80
CA TYR A 30 -24.82 -20.16 21.82
C TYR A 30 -24.92 -21.06 23.04
N ARG A 31 -25.25 -20.47 24.19
CA ARG A 31 -25.57 -21.20 25.41
C ARG A 31 -26.78 -20.54 26.06
N GLU A 32 -27.75 -21.35 26.47
CA GLU A 32 -28.85 -20.86 27.30
C GLU A 32 -28.36 -20.76 28.75
N LEU A 33 -28.69 -19.65 29.42
CA LEU A 33 -28.25 -19.33 30.77
C LEU A 33 -29.47 -19.23 31.67
N ASP A 34 -29.37 -19.83 32.85
CA ASP A 34 -30.38 -19.63 33.89
C ASP A 34 -30.29 -18.22 34.46
N GLU A 35 -31.44 -17.66 34.84
CA GLU A 35 -31.53 -16.28 35.34
C GLU A 35 -30.69 -16.07 36.61
N GLU A 36 -30.61 -17.07 37.49
CA GLU A 36 -29.76 -17.02 38.68
C GLU A 36 -28.26 -17.01 38.36
N GLU A 37 -27.83 -17.78 37.35
CA GLU A 37 -26.44 -17.83 36.90
C GLU A 37 -26.06 -16.49 36.26
N TYR A 38 -26.91 -15.97 35.38
CA TYR A 38 -26.71 -14.67 34.75
C TYR A 38 -26.61 -13.55 35.77
N ASN A 39 -27.48 -13.52 36.79
CA ASN A 39 -27.46 -12.47 37.80
C ASN A 39 -26.18 -12.50 38.65
N LYS A 40 -25.68 -13.69 39.00
CA LYS A 40 -24.39 -13.84 39.69
C LYS A 40 -23.24 -13.34 38.83
N PHE A 41 -23.21 -13.76 37.56
CA PHE A 41 -22.19 -13.32 36.60
C PHE A 41 -22.23 -11.81 36.37
N ASN A 42 -23.40 -11.22 36.12
CA ASN A 42 -23.54 -9.80 35.81
C ASN A 42 -23.11 -8.90 36.97
N THR A 43 -23.34 -9.34 38.21
CA THR A 43 -22.87 -8.64 39.42
C THR A 43 -21.33 -8.65 39.46
N ALA A 44 -20.72 -9.83 39.35
CA ALA A 44 -19.26 -9.98 39.36
C ALA A 44 -18.59 -9.26 38.18
N PHE A 45 -19.17 -9.33 36.98
CA PHE A 45 -18.70 -8.68 35.77
C PHE A 45 -18.76 -7.15 35.88
N THR A 46 -19.84 -6.62 36.46
CA THR A 46 -19.99 -5.18 36.70
C THR A 46 -19.00 -4.67 37.73
N GLU A 47 -18.75 -5.45 38.79
CA GLU A 47 -17.73 -5.14 39.81
C GLU A 47 -16.32 -5.12 39.20
N ALA A 48 -15.95 -6.15 38.43
CA ALA A 48 -14.67 -6.24 37.74
C ALA A 48 -14.46 -5.08 36.76
N ARG A 49 -15.49 -4.71 35.99
CA ARG A 49 -15.44 -3.60 35.03
C ARG A 49 -15.31 -2.23 35.69
N ASN A 50 -15.86 -2.08 36.90
CA ASN A 50 -15.79 -0.83 37.67
C ASN A 50 -14.52 -0.72 38.52
N SER A 51 -13.69 -1.77 38.57
CA SER A 51 -12.38 -1.70 39.21
C SER A 51 -11.45 -0.72 38.48
N ILE A 52 -10.61 0.00 39.24
CA ILE A 52 -9.64 1.00 38.73
C ILE A 52 -8.21 0.39 38.68
N SER A 53 -8.09 -0.93 38.83
CA SER A 53 -6.80 -1.64 38.83
C SER A 53 -6.24 -1.85 37.41
N ALA A 54 -4.91 -1.95 37.32
CA ALA A 54 -4.20 -2.25 36.07
C ALA A 54 -4.56 -3.63 35.49
N ASP A 55 -5.01 -4.57 36.33
CA ASP A 55 -5.43 -5.93 35.93
C ASP A 55 -6.91 -6.03 35.54
N ARG A 56 -7.60 -4.91 35.34
CA ARG A 56 -9.04 -4.90 34.99
C ARG A 56 -9.34 -5.78 33.77
N ASP A 57 -8.56 -5.65 32.70
CA ASP A 57 -8.82 -6.38 31.46
C ASP A 57 -8.65 -7.90 31.68
N ALA A 58 -7.63 -8.32 32.43
CA ALA A 58 -7.40 -9.72 32.75
C ALA A 58 -8.52 -10.32 33.62
N GLN A 59 -9.04 -9.57 34.60
CA GLN A 59 -10.17 -10.03 35.44
C GLN A 59 -11.46 -10.18 34.65
N VAL A 60 -11.70 -9.27 33.69
CA VAL A 60 -12.86 -9.33 32.80
C VAL A 60 -12.77 -10.55 31.87
N ASP A 61 -11.58 -10.82 31.32
CA ASP A 61 -11.34 -11.98 30.46
C ASP A 61 -11.52 -13.30 31.22
N GLU A 62 -11.00 -13.41 32.45
CA GLU A 62 -11.17 -14.60 33.30
C GLU A 62 -12.65 -14.87 33.61
N LEU A 63 -13.42 -13.82 33.92
CA LEU A 63 -14.86 -13.93 34.14
C LEU A 63 -15.58 -14.37 32.86
N ALA A 64 -15.25 -13.80 31.70
CA ALA A 64 -15.84 -14.19 30.42
C ALA A 64 -15.59 -15.67 30.11
N GLU A 65 -14.39 -16.18 30.35
CA GLU A 65 -14.08 -17.61 30.17
C GLU A 65 -14.96 -18.53 31.03
N THR A 66 -15.46 -18.09 32.19
CA THR A 66 -16.35 -18.93 33.01
C THR A 66 -17.71 -19.17 32.36
N ILE A 67 -18.25 -18.17 31.65
CA ILE A 67 -19.56 -18.24 31.00
C ILE A 67 -19.48 -18.78 29.56
N GLU A 68 -18.31 -18.67 28.91
CA GLU A 68 -18.03 -19.16 27.56
C GLU A 68 -17.67 -20.67 27.50
N LYS A 69 -18.20 -21.48 28.42
CA LYS A 69 -18.02 -22.95 28.46
C LYS A 69 -19.30 -23.67 28.02
N ASP A 70 -19.15 -24.88 27.50
CA ASP A 70 -20.29 -25.77 27.16
C ASP A 70 -21.30 -25.14 26.18
N MET A 71 -20.80 -24.42 25.18
CA MET A 71 -21.64 -23.81 24.15
C MET A 71 -22.10 -24.84 23.10
N ILE A 72 -23.28 -24.62 22.53
CA ILE A 72 -23.84 -25.41 21.43
C ILE A 72 -23.47 -24.73 20.11
N LEU A 73 -22.78 -25.47 19.23
CA LEU A 73 -22.45 -25.00 17.89
C LEU A 73 -23.72 -24.75 17.06
N LEU A 74 -23.86 -23.53 16.54
CA LEU A 74 -24.93 -23.16 15.61
C LEU A 74 -24.49 -23.31 14.16
N GLY A 75 -23.24 -22.94 13.85
CA GLY A 75 -22.65 -23.07 12.52
C GLY A 75 -21.44 -22.14 12.31
N ALA A 76 -21.06 -21.96 11.05
CA ALA A 76 -19.97 -21.06 10.64
C ALA A 76 -20.43 -20.10 9.53
N THR A 77 -19.86 -18.90 9.52
CA THR A 77 -20.02 -17.91 8.45
C THR A 77 -18.66 -17.63 7.83
N ALA A 78 -18.64 -17.35 6.52
CA ALA A 78 -17.43 -17.01 5.80
C ALA A 78 -17.63 -15.67 5.10
N VAL A 79 -16.67 -14.76 5.30
CA VAL A 79 -16.69 -13.42 4.71
C VAL A 79 -15.49 -13.28 3.80
N GLU A 80 -15.76 -12.97 2.53
CA GLU A 80 -14.71 -12.67 1.55
C GLU A 80 -14.20 -11.24 1.75
N ASP A 81 -12.89 -11.09 1.95
CA ASP A 81 -12.26 -9.77 1.96
C ASP A 81 -12.02 -9.34 0.51
N ASN A 82 -13.00 -8.64 -0.04
CA ASN A 82 -12.97 -8.22 -1.44
C ASN A 82 -11.82 -7.24 -1.67
N LEU A 83 -11.01 -7.52 -2.69
CA LEU A 83 -10.02 -6.58 -3.18
C LEU A 83 -10.67 -5.28 -3.63
N GLN A 84 -9.94 -4.17 -3.50
CA GLN A 84 -10.40 -2.92 -4.10
C GLN A 84 -10.62 -3.11 -5.60
N LYS A 85 -11.65 -2.44 -6.12
CA LYS A 85 -12.00 -2.51 -7.54
C LYS A 85 -10.82 -2.10 -8.42
N GLY A 86 -10.46 -2.93 -9.38
CA GLY A 86 -9.41 -2.63 -10.36
C GLY A 86 -7.99 -2.99 -9.93
N VAL A 87 -7.80 -3.66 -8.78
CA VAL A 87 -6.47 -4.05 -8.29
C VAL A 87 -5.80 -5.07 -9.20
N PRO A 88 -6.44 -6.20 -9.58
CA PRO A 88 -5.80 -7.20 -10.43
C PRO A 88 -5.36 -6.62 -11.79
N GLU A 89 -6.22 -5.82 -12.43
CA GLU A 89 -5.93 -5.20 -13.72
C GLU A 89 -4.79 -4.18 -13.61
N CYS A 90 -4.75 -3.41 -12.51
CA CYS A 90 -3.68 -2.46 -12.25
C CYS A 90 -2.34 -3.16 -12.05
N ILE A 91 -2.29 -4.24 -11.26
CA ILE A 91 -1.06 -5.02 -11.03
C ILE A 91 -0.56 -5.62 -12.34
N ASP A 92 -1.45 -6.20 -13.14
CA ASP A 92 -1.08 -6.78 -14.43
C ASP A 92 -0.49 -5.76 -15.40
N LYS A 93 -1.06 -4.55 -15.50
CA LYS A 93 -0.49 -3.49 -16.34
C LYS A 93 0.86 -2.99 -15.84
N LEU A 94 1.01 -2.82 -14.53
CA LEU A 94 2.29 -2.42 -13.93
C LEU A 94 3.36 -3.51 -14.18
N ALA A 95 2.99 -4.78 -14.06
CA ALA A 95 3.87 -5.91 -14.37
C ALA A 95 4.25 -5.96 -15.86
N GLN A 96 3.30 -5.72 -16.78
CA GLN A 96 3.55 -5.60 -18.22
C GLN A 96 4.49 -4.44 -18.55
N ALA A 97 4.41 -3.34 -17.79
CA ALA A 97 5.36 -2.22 -17.88
C ALA A 97 6.74 -2.53 -17.27
N GLY A 98 6.96 -3.75 -16.77
CA GLY A 98 8.23 -4.20 -16.21
C GLY A 98 8.45 -3.78 -14.75
N ILE A 99 7.42 -3.29 -14.05
CA ILE A 99 7.51 -2.89 -12.65
C ILE A 99 7.35 -4.13 -11.76
N LYS A 100 8.34 -4.39 -10.91
CA LYS A 100 8.30 -5.49 -9.95
C LYS A 100 7.55 -5.05 -8.69
N ILE A 101 6.53 -5.80 -8.30
CA ILE A 101 5.66 -5.47 -7.17
C ILE A 101 5.94 -6.43 -6.03
N TRP A 102 6.16 -5.88 -4.84
CA TRP A 102 6.41 -6.62 -3.61
C TRP A 102 5.29 -6.27 -2.62
N VAL A 103 4.66 -7.28 -2.04
CA VAL A 103 3.62 -7.10 -1.03
C VAL A 103 4.25 -7.32 0.34
N LEU A 104 4.24 -6.28 1.16
CA LEU A 104 4.66 -6.32 2.55
C LEU A 104 3.40 -6.30 3.41
N THR A 105 3.16 -7.37 4.16
CA THR A 105 1.99 -7.49 5.04
C THR A 105 2.42 -8.03 6.40
N GLY A 106 1.72 -7.59 7.45
CA GLY A 106 1.83 -8.14 8.80
C GLY A 106 0.76 -9.21 9.09
N ASP A 107 0.01 -9.62 8.07
CA ASP A 107 -0.97 -10.70 8.18
C ASP A 107 -0.28 -12.08 8.08
N LYS A 108 -1.02 -13.14 8.39
CA LYS A 108 -0.57 -14.52 8.26
C LYS A 108 -0.13 -14.84 6.83
N MET A 109 0.83 -15.75 6.70
CA MET A 109 1.37 -16.19 5.41
C MET A 109 0.28 -16.72 4.47
N GLU A 110 -0.67 -17.52 4.98
CA GLU A 110 -1.79 -18.09 4.21
C GLU A 110 -2.66 -16.99 3.60
N THR A 111 -3.05 -15.98 4.40
CA THR A 111 -3.83 -14.83 3.92
C THR A 111 -3.07 -14.05 2.85
N ALA A 112 -1.76 -13.85 3.04
CA ALA A 112 -0.92 -13.17 2.07
C ALA A 112 -0.83 -13.91 0.72
N ILE A 113 -0.73 -15.24 0.76
CA ILE A 113 -0.73 -16.10 -0.42
C ILE A 113 -2.07 -16.01 -1.15
N ASN A 114 -3.19 -16.10 -0.41
CA ASN A 114 -4.53 -16.00 -0.98
C ASN A 114 -4.77 -14.64 -1.64
N ILE A 115 -4.38 -13.55 -0.99
CA ILE A 115 -4.40 -12.20 -1.59
C ILE A 115 -3.50 -12.14 -2.83
N GLY A 116 -2.33 -12.78 -2.78
CA GLY A 116 -1.40 -12.86 -3.92
C GLY A 116 -2.00 -13.54 -5.14
N PHE A 117 -2.78 -14.61 -4.95
CA PHE A 117 -3.53 -15.25 -6.04
C PHE A 117 -4.71 -14.40 -6.49
N ALA A 118 -5.50 -13.85 -5.57
CA ALA A 118 -6.65 -13.01 -5.89
C ALA A 118 -6.27 -11.76 -6.70
N CYS A 119 -5.10 -11.17 -6.42
CA CYS A 119 -4.59 -10.00 -7.12
C CYS A 119 -3.75 -10.33 -8.37
N SER A 120 -3.72 -11.60 -8.80
CA SER A 120 -2.96 -12.10 -9.97
C SER A 120 -1.44 -11.89 -9.90
N LEU A 121 -0.91 -11.58 -8.72
CA LEU A 121 0.53 -11.48 -8.45
C LEU A 121 1.19 -12.87 -8.44
N LEU A 122 0.49 -13.85 -7.90
CA LEU A 122 0.84 -15.27 -7.95
C LEU A 122 -0.03 -15.95 -9.00
N ARG A 123 0.61 -16.67 -9.94
CA ARG A 123 -0.06 -17.42 -11.00
C ARG A 123 0.12 -18.92 -10.79
N GLN A 124 -0.86 -19.70 -11.24
CA GLN A 124 -0.77 -21.17 -11.21
C GLN A 124 0.48 -21.61 -12.00
N GLY A 125 1.31 -22.46 -11.38
CA GLY A 125 2.57 -22.94 -11.95
C GLY A 125 3.82 -22.14 -11.59
N MET A 126 3.71 -21.03 -10.84
CA MET A 126 4.88 -20.35 -10.29
C MET A 126 5.52 -21.17 -9.17
N LYS A 127 6.85 -21.35 -9.21
CA LYS A 127 7.60 -21.99 -8.13
C LYS A 127 7.63 -21.07 -6.91
N GLN A 128 7.04 -21.53 -5.81
CA GLN A 128 7.05 -20.82 -4.54
C GLN A 128 8.35 -21.14 -3.79
N ILE A 129 9.04 -20.11 -3.33
CA ILE A 129 10.24 -20.23 -2.49
C ILE A 129 9.87 -19.61 -1.14
N ILE A 130 9.69 -20.46 -0.13
CA ILE A 130 9.35 -20.05 1.23
C ILE A 130 10.64 -20.01 2.04
N ILE A 131 10.91 -18.87 2.66
CA ILE A 131 12.07 -18.65 3.53
C ILE A 131 11.54 -18.28 4.90
N THR A 132 11.72 -19.17 5.87
CA THR A 132 11.30 -18.97 7.25
C THR A 132 12.53 -18.86 8.14
N LEU A 133 12.59 -17.83 8.98
CA LEU A 133 13.63 -17.63 9.99
C LEU A 133 13.00 -17.88 11.36
N GLU A 134 13.35 -19.00 12.00
CA GLU A 134 12.83 -19.36 13.32
C GLU A 134 13.64 -18.72 14.46
N THR A 135 13.71 -17.39 14.51
CA THR A 135 14.40 -16.67 15.59
C THR A 135 13.39 -16.10 16.59
N THR A 136 13.64 -16.31 17.89
CA THR A 136 12.76 -15.89 19.00
C THR A 136 12.52 -14.38 19.06
N GLU A 137 13.49 -13.57 18.60
CA GLU A 137 13.42 -12.11 18.57
C GLU A 137 12.41 -11.55 17.53
N ILE A 138 12.20 -12.27 16.42
CA ILE A 138 11.29 -11.84 15.35
C ILE A 138 9.82 -11.98 15.80
N LYS A 139 9.51 -13.07 16.53
CA LYS A 139 8.17 -13.33 17.09
C LYS A 139 7.72 -12.29 18.12
N THR A 140 8.67 -11.64 18.80
CA THR A 140 8.37 -10.55 19.75
C THR A 140 8.07 -9.22 19.06
N ILE A 141 8.71 -8.96 17.91
CA ILE A 141 8.50 -7.72 17.14
C ILE A 141 7.15 -7.75 16.39
N GLU A 142 6.76 -8.91 15.84
CA GLU A 142 5.47 -9.09 15.13
C GLU A 142 4.24 -8.72 15.98
N LYS A 143 4.31 -8.90 17.31
CA LYS A 143 3.19 -8.57 18.21
C LYS A 143 3.06 -7.08 18.51
N THR A 144 4.09 -6.28 18.24
CA THR A 144 4.10 -4.84 18.52
C THR A 144 3.65 -4.08 17.28
N GLY A 145 2.39 -4.30 16.88
CA GLY A 145 1.80 -3.63 15.72
C GLY A 145 1.48 -2.16 16.03
N ASP A 146 2.31 -1.24 15.54
CA ASP A 146 2.13 0.19 15.78
C ASP A 146 1.09 0.80 14.82
N LYS A 147 -0.20 0.64 15.16
CA LYS A 147 -1.34 1.23 14.42
C LYS A 147 -1.22 2.75 14.12
N PRO A 148 -0.66 3.63 14.99
CA PRO A 148 -0.50 5.04 14.65
C PRO A 148 0.56 5.31 13.56
N ALA A 149 1.42 4.35 13.24
CA ALA A 149 2.44 4.52 12.20
C ALA A 149 1.82 4.65 10.80
N ILE A 150 0.66 4.03 10.54
CA ILE A 150 0.01 4.07 9.21
C ILE A 150 -0.46 5.49 8.88
N THR A 151 -1.15 6.17 9.81
CA THR A 151 -1.59 7.56 9.62
C THR A 151 -0.40 8.50 9.48
N LYS A 152 0.67 8.26 10.26
CA LYS A 152 1.92 9.02 10.17
C LYS A 152 2.62 8.83 8.83
N ALA A 153 2.61 7.62 8.28
CA ALA A 153 3.22 7.28 6.99
C ALA A 153 2.51 7.99 5.82
N VAL A 154 1.18 8.08 5.85
CA VAL A 154 0.40 8.84 4.86
C VAL A 154 0.76 10.33 4.93
N MET A 155 0.84 10.91 6.13
CA MET A 155 1.23 12.32 6.30
C MET A 155 2.68 12.62 5.90
N SER A 156 3.55 11.61 5.87
CA SER A 156 4.93 11.73 5.41
C SER A 156 5.14 11.30 3.95
N SER A 157 4.08 10.96 3.21
CA SER A 157 4.20 10.51 1.82
C SER A 157 4.21 11.69 0.83
N ASP A 158 4.99 11.58 -0.25
CA ASP A 158 5.03 12.60 -1.31
C ASP A 158 3.71 12.68 -2.10
N ILE A 159 3.01 11.54 -2.22
CA ILE A 159 1.77 11.42 -2.96
C ILE A 159 0.78 10.55 -2.18
N ALA A 160 -0.36 11.12 -1.84
CA ALA A 160 -1.49 10.39 -1.27
C ALA A 160 -2.51 10.04 -2.37
N ILE A 161 -2.75 8.75 -2.59
CA ILE A 161 -3.79 8.25 -3.49
C ILE A 161 -4.92 7.58 -2.70
N ALA A 162 -6.16 7.78 -3.12
CA ALA A 162 -7.33 7.26 -2.41
C ALA A 162 -7.56 5.75 -2.63
N GLN A 163 -7.20 5.22 -3.80
CA GLN A 163 -7.40 3.82 -4.18
C GLN A 163 -6.21 3.33 -5.01
N PHE A 164 -5.90 2.04 -4.89
CA PHE A 164 -4.75 1.44 -5.58
C PHE A 164 -4.87 1.54 -7.11
N ARG A 165 -6.08 1.43 -7.67
CA ARG A 165 -6.32 1.55 -9.12
C ARG A 165 -5.83 2.84 -9.76
N PHE A 166 -5.66 3.93 -8.99
CA PHE A 166 -5.15 5.20 -9.54
C PHE A 166 -3.64 5.17 -9.75
N LEU A 167 -2.95 4.20 -9.14
CA LEU A 167 -1.52 4.02 -9.31
C LEU A 167 -1.16 3.71 -10.77
N GLU A 168 -2.00 2.96 -11.50
CA GLU A 168 -1.79 2.67 -12.93
C GLU A 168 -1.59 3.97 -13.72
N ARG A 169 -2.50 4.94 -13.53
CA ARG A 169 -2.52 6.18 -14.31
C ARG A 169 -1.49 7.17 -13.79
N LEU A 170 -1.21 7.14 -12.49
CA LEU A 170 -0.18 7.98 -11.90
C LEU A 170 1.20 7.58 -12.42
N LEU A 171 1.56 6.30 -12.36
CA LEU A 171 2.88 5.85 -12.79
C LEU A 171 3.04 5.79 -14.31
N LEU A 172 2.11 5.12 -15.01
CA LEU A 172 2.29 4.84 -16.45
C LEU A 172 2.07 6.08 -17.33
N VAL A 173 1.14 6.96 -16.95
CA VAL A 173 0.86 8.18 -17.73
C VAL A 173 1.67 9.35 -17.21
N HIS A 174 1.46 9.74 -15.94
CA HIS A 174 2.09 10.95 -15.41
C HIS A 174 3.58 10.74 -15.14
N GLY A 175 4.00 9.56 -14.68
CA GLY A 175 5.41 9.22 -14.50
C GLY A 175 6.17 9.26 -15.82
N HIS A 176 5.65 8.62 -16.88
CA HIS A 176 6.25 8.64 -18.22
C HIS A 176 6.38 10.07 -18.78
N TRP A 177 5.29 10.84 -18.77
CA TRP A 177 5.31 12.22 -19.24
C TRP A 177 6.27 13.10 -18.44
N CYS A 178 6.24 13.00 -17.10
CA CYS A 178 7.10 13.80 -16.23
C CYS A 178 8.58 13.49 -16.49
N TYR A 179 8.94 12.20 -16.56
CA TYR A 179 10.31 11.77 -16.86
C TYR A 179 10.80 12.33 -18.19
N ARG A 180 10.00 12.18 -19.26
CA ARG A 180 10.37 12.65 -20.61
C ARG A 180 10.44 14.18 -20.71
N ARG A 181 9.48 14.89 -20.12
CA ARG A 181 9.45 16.37 -20.07
C ARG A 181 10.67 16.91 -19.36
N ILE A 182 10.96 16.42 -18.15
CA ILE A 182 12.11 16.87 -17.36
C ILE A 182 13.42 16.53 -18.08
N SER A 183 13.55 15.33 -18.63
CA SER A 183 14.75 14.93 -19.39
C SER A 183 14.99 15.86 -20.58
N SER A 184 13.97 16.09 -21.41
CA SER A 184 14.08 16.96 -22.58
C SER A 184 14.32 18.42 -22.21
N MET A 185 13.67 18.89 -21.14
CA MET A 185 13.84 20.24 -20.60
C MET A 185 15.29 20.47 -20.13
N ILE A 186 15.87 19.51 -19.40
CA ILE A 186 17.26 19.57 -18.93
C ILE A 186 18.23 19.57 -20.12
N CYS A 187 18.05 18.67 -21.09
CA CYS A 187 18.89 18.62 -22.29
C CYS A 187 18.82 19.93 -23.08
N TYR A 188 17.63 20.49 -23.25
CA TYR A 188 17.45 21.78 -23.93
C TYR A 188 18.07 22.94 -23.14
N PHE A 189 18.00 22.90 -21.80
CA PHE A 189 18.64 23.89 -20.93
C PHE A 189 20.17 23.85 -21.05
N PHE A 190 20.79 22.68 -21.14
CA PHE A 190 22.23 22.58 -21.40
C PHE A 190 22.56 23.08 -22.80
N TYR A 191 21.81 22.65 -23.82
CA TYR A 191 22.01 23.07 -25.19
C TYR A 191 21.97 24.60 -25.36
N LYS A 192 20.94 25.27 -24.83
CA LYS A 192 20.80 26.73 -25.00
C LYS A 192 21.94 27.52 -24.36
N ASN A 193 22.42 27.09 -23.19
CA ASN A 193 23.49 27.76 -22.47
C ASN A 193 24.85 27.49 -23.14
N LEU A 194 25.07 26.25 -23.59
CA LEU A 194 26.30 25.88 -24.29
C LEU A 194 26.42 26.62 -25.63
N MET A 195 25.34 26.69 -26.41
CA MET A 195 25.33 27.44 -27.67
C MET A 195 25.62 28.92 -27.44
N PHE A 196 24.98 29.54 -26.43
CA PHE A 196 25.23 30.94 -26.09
C PHE A 196 26.69 31.17 -25.67
N GLY A 197 27.21 30.36 -24.75
CA GLY A 197 28.61 30.44 -24.32
C GLY A 197 29.60 30.22 -25.48
N PHE A 198 29.29 29.30 -26.40
CA PHE A 198 30.11 29.04 -27.57
C PHE A 198 30.16 30.24 -28.52
N THR A 199 29.04 30.96 -28.72
CA THR A 199 29.05 32.20 -29.53
C THR A 199 29.94 33.29 -28.92
N LEU A 200 29.94 33.43 -27.59
CA LEU A 200 30.81 34.38 -26.89
C LEU A 200 32.28 33.98 -27.02
N PHE A 201 32.58 32.69 -26.89
CA PHE A 201 33.94 32.17 -27.07
C PHE A 201 34.50 32.46 -28.47
N LEU A 202 33.70 32.25 -29.53
CA LEU A 202 34.11 32.57 -30.90
C LEU A 202 34.35 34.07 -31.11
N PHE A 203 33.53 34.93 -30.50
CA PHE A 203 33.72 36.38 -30.55
C PHE A 203 35.01 36.81 -29.84
N GLU A 204 35.26 36.31 -28.63
CA GLU A 204 36.52 36.58 -27.91
C GLU A 204 37.74 36.09 -28.68
N ALA A 205 37.66 34.92 -29.33
CA ALA A 205 38.73 34.43 -30.19
C ALA A 205 39.02 35.38 -31.37
N TYR A 206 37.98 35.94 -32.00
CA TYR A 206 38.13 36.97 -33.04
C TYR A 206 38.71 38.27 -32.48
N ALA A 207 38.34 38.66 -31.26
CA ALA A 207 38.85 39.84 -30.55
C ALA A 207 40.22 39.61 -29.87
N SER A 208 40.92 38.51 -30.17
CA SER A 208 42.22 38.16 -29.55
C SER A 208 42.18 38.09 -28.01
N PHE A 209 41.05 37.66 -27.45
CA PHE A 209 40.79 37.54 -26.02
C PHE A 209 40.97 38.85 -25.25
N SER A 210 40.57 39.98 -25.85
CA SER A 210 40.65 41.30 -25.22
C SER A 210 39.69 41.51 -24.05
N GLY A 211 38.71 40.62 -23.84
CA GLY A 211 37.70 40.74 -22.78
C GLY A 211 36.65 41.80 -23.07
N GLN A 212 36.41 42.10 -24.36
CA GLN A 212 35.40 43.08 -24.76
C GLN A 212 34.03 42.38 -24.81
N PRO A 213 32.98 42.96 -24.20
CA PRO A 213 31.67 42.32 -24.18
C PRO A 213 31.07 42.26 -25.59
N ALA A 214 30.72 41.06 -26.05
CA ALA A 214 30.03 40.86 -27.34
C ALA A 214 28.61 41.44 -27.34
N TYR A 215 27.95 41.44 -26.18
CA TYR A 215 26.60 41.96 -25.97
C TYR A 215 26.55 42.87 -24.74
N ASN A 216 25.57 43.78 -24.69
CA ASN A 216 25.34 44.62 -23.52
C ASN A 216 24.94 43.81 -22.27
N ASP A 217 25.29 44.30 -21.08
CA ASP A 217 25.06 43.63 -19.78
C ASP A 217 23.59 43.24 -19.54
N TRP A 218 22.66 44.10 -19.97
CA TRP A 218 21.22 43.82 -19.91
C TRP A 218 20.82 42.60 -20.74
N TYR A 219 21.41 42.45 -21.94
CA TYR A 219 21.11 41.32 -22.82
C TYR A 219 21.66 40.02 -22.23
N MET A 220 22.89 40.05 -21.72
CA MET A 220 23.53 38.91 -21.04
C MET A 220 22.68 38.41 -19.86
N SER A 221 22.10 39.33 -19.09
CA SER A 221 21.24 39.01 -17.95
C SER A 221 19.85 38.50 -18.36
N LEU A 222 19.24 39.11 -19.38
CA LEU A 222 17.87 38.78 -19.82
C LEU A 222 17.78 37.54 -20.73
N TYR A 223 18.88 37.14 -21.37
CA TYR A 223 18.90 35.97 -22.26
C TYR A 223 18.38 34.70 -21.59
N ASN A 224 18.88 34.41 -20.38
CA ASN A 224 18.50 33.22 -19.63
C ASN A 224 17.16 33.37 -18.89
N VAL A 225 16.83 34.57 -18.43
CA VAL A 225 15.66 34.82 -17.58
C VAL A 225 14.39 35.01 -18.40
N PHE A 226 14.45 35.74 -19.51
CA PHE A 226 13.26 36.17 -20.26
C PHE A 226 13.20 35.56 -21.66
N PHE A 227 14.28 35.65 -22.44
CA PHE A 227 14.23 35.29 -23.86
C PHE A 227 14.22 33.79 -24.13
N THR A 228 14.87 32.99 -23.28
CA THR A 228 15.02 31.54 -23.50
C THR A 228 14.35 30.66 -22.45
N SER A 229 13.79 31.22 -21.37
CA SER A 229 13.15 30.45 -20.29
C SER A 229 11.75 29.95 -20.68
N LEU A 230 10.97 30.77 -21.38
CA LEU A 230 9.58 30.45 -21.72
C LEU A 230 9.45 29.22 -22.63
N PRO A 231 10.27 29.05 -23.69
CA PRO A 231 10.25 27.81 -24.49
C PRO A 231 10.66 26.57 -23.68
N VAL A 232 11.62 26.69 -22.77
CA VAL A 232 12.07 25.59 -21.89
C VAL A 232 10.93 25.14 -20.98
N LEU A 233 10.24 26.10 -20.36
CA LEU A 233 9.10 25.83 -19.48
C LEU A 233 7.91 25.27 -20.26
N ALA A 234 7.62 25.80 -21.44
CA ALA A 234 6.54 25.30 -22.28
C ALA A 234 6.77 23.83 -22.66
N LEU A 235 8.00 23.46 -23.02
CA LEU A 235 8.38 22.08 -23.28
C LEU A 235 8.26 21.22 -22.02
N GLY A 236 8.73 21.73 -20.87
CA GLY A 236 8.66 21.03 -19.58
C GLY A 236 7.24 20.77 -19.05
N VAL A 237 6.23 21.51 -19.51
CA VAL A 237 4.85 21.41 -18.99
C VAL A 237 3.89 20.80 -20.00
N PHE A 238 3.93 21.25 -21.26
CA PHE A 238 2.89 20.94 -22.24
C PHE A 238 3.26 19.81 -23.19
N ASP A 239 4.53 19.41 -23.26
CA ASP A 239 4.95 18.38 -24.20
C ASP A 239 4.28 17.03 -23.88
N GLN A 240 3.72 16.40 -24.92
CA GLN A 240 3.06 15.10 -24.83
C GLN A 240 3.46 14.31 -26.04
N ASP A 241 4.23 13.25 -25.81
CA ASP A 241 4.69 12.37 -26.86
C ASP A 241 3.60 11.39 -27.30
N VAL A 242 2.83 10.89 -26.34
CA VAL A 242 1.83 9.86 -26.54
C VAL A 242 0.58 10.23 -25.75
N SER A 243 -0.60 9.97 -26.32
CA SER A 243 -1.87 10.24 -25.64
C SER A 243 -2.10 9.25 -24.49
N THR A 244 -2.89 9.67 -23.51
CA THR A 244 -3.18 8.87 -22.29
C THR A 244 -3.70 7.46 -22.59
N ARG A 245 -4.41 7.27 -23.70
CA ARG A 245 -5.01 5.99 -24.10
C ARG A 245 -3.96 4.98 -24.57
N PHE A 246 -2.84 5.42 -25.13
CA PHE A 246 -1.77 4.54 -25.59
C PHE A 246 -0.77 4.22 -24.48
N CYS A 247 -0.74 5.02 -23.41
CA CYS A 247 0.08 4.75 -22.21
C CYS A 247 -0.57 3.73 -21.25
N LEU A 248 -1.86 3.40 -21.41
CA LEU A 248 -2.66 2.56 -20.53
C LEU A 248 -3.12 1.27 -21.21
#